data_AF-A0A382J7R8-F1
#
_entry.id   AF-A0A382J7R8-F1
#
_cell.length_a   1.000
_cell.length_b   1.000
_cell.length_c   1.000
_cell.angle_alpha   90.00
_cell.angle_beta   90.00
_cell.angle_gamma   90.00
#
_symmetry.space_group_name_H-M   'P 1'
#
loop_
_entity.id
_entity.type
_entity.pdbx_description
1 polymer ?
#
loop_
_entity_poly.entity_id
_entity_poly.type
_entity_poly.pdbx_seq_one_letter_code
_entity_poly.pdbx_strand_id
1 'polypeptide(L)'
;MEVFFLLILVLLMVSALTSGFPVAFSLPGSAILSIGIAALCGYVFEGNASAYFVQDGPLEWLSAGVTNFRSLYWDVERDTLIAIPLFIFMGIMLQRSKIAE
;
A
#
# COMPACT_ATOMS: atom_id res chain seq x y z
N MET A 1 16.92 -15.15 -2.37
CA MET A 1 15.54 -15.58 -2.07
C MET A 1 14.55 -14.42 -2.00
N GLU A 2 15.00 -13.17 -1.79
CA GLU A 2 14.15 -11.97 -1.76
C GLU A 2 13.34 -11.73 -3.05
N VAL A 3 13.95 -11.98 -4.22
CA VAL A 3 13.30 -11.81 -5.53
C VAL A 3 12.04 -12.67 -5.68
N PHE A 4 11.99 -13.83 -5.00
CA PHE A 4 10.81 -14.70 -5.02
C PHE A 4 9.60 -14.04 -4.35
N PHE A 5 9.78 -13.42 -3.17
CA PHE A 5 8.71 -12.73 -2.46
C PHE A 5 8.31 -11.42 -3.14
N LEU A 6 9.25 -10.74 -3.80
CA LEU A 6 8.93 -9.60 -4.67
C LEU A 6 8.09 -10.02 -5.88
N LEU A 7 8.37 -11.19 -6.47
CA LEU A 7 7.56 -11.73 -7.56
C LEU A 7 6.14 -12.06 -7.07
N ILE A 8 6.01 -12.67 -5.88
CA ILE A 8 4.70 -12.91 -5.24
C ILE A 8 3.93 -11.59 -5.06
N LEU A 9 4.60 -10.55 -4.56
CA LEU A 9 4.00 -9.22 -4.40
C LEU A 9 3.41 -8.70 -5.72
N VAL A 10 4.21 -8.73 -6.78
CA VAL A 10 3.77 -8.27 -8.11
C VAL A 10 2.60 -9.10 -8.62
N LEU A 11 2.63 -10.42 -8.47
CA LEU A 11 1.53 -11.29 -8.88
C LEU A 11 0.23 -11.01 -8.11
N LEU A 12 0.32 -10.84 -6.79
CA LEU A 12 -0.83 -10.48 -5.96
C LEU A 12 -1.42 -9.14 -6.39
N MET A 13 -0.58 -8.14 -6.62
CA MET A 13 -1.01 -6.83 -7.11
C MET A 13 -1.71 -6.93 -8.47
N VAL A 14 -1.11 -7.62 -9.45
CA VAL A 14 -1.70 -7.79 -10.78
C VAL A 14 -3.03 -8.52 -10.69
N SER A 15 -3.13 -9.59 -9.89
CA SER A 15 -4.39 -10.33 -9.72
C SER A 15 -5.49 -9.50 -9.05
N ALA A 16 -5.15 -8.67 -8.06
CA ALA A 16 -6.10 -7.81 -7.36
C ALA A 16 -6.56 -6.64 -8.24
N LEU A 17 -5.67 -6.07 -9.05
CA LEU A 17 -6.02 -4.99 -9.97
C LEU A 17 -6.86 -5.50 -11.15
N THR A 18 -6.53 -6.67 -11.69
CA THR A 18 -7.27 -7.27 -12.82
C THR A 18 -8.67 -7.73 -12.43
N SER A 19 -8.93 -8.02 -11.16
CA SER A 19 -10.29 -8.34 -10.67
C SER A 19 -11.20 -7.11 -10.52
N GLY A 20 -10.68 -5.90 -10.79
CA GLY A 20 -11.42 -4.64 -10.59
C GLY A 20 -11.47 -4.20 -9.12
N PHE A 21 -10.65 -4.77 -8.25
CA PHE A 21 -10.59 -4.38 -6.84
C PHE A 21 -10.01 -2.95 -6.71
N PRO A 22 -10.50 -2.11 -5.78
CA PRO A 22 -10.02 -0.74 -5.68
C PRO A 22 -8.51 -0.66 -5.43
N VAL A 23 -7.83 0.17 -6.22
CA VAL A 23 -6.36 0.30 -6.22
C VAL A 23 -5.82 0.58 -4.81
N ALA A 24 -6.51 1.46 -4.06
CA ALA A 24 -6.14 1.88 -2.72
C ALA A 24 -6.00 0.72 -1.72
N PHE A 25 -6.72 -0.38 -1.90
CA PHE A 25 -6.62 -1.56 -1.05
C PHE A 25 -5.72 -2.65 -1.63
N SER A 26 -5.69 -2.77 -2.96
CA SER A 26 -4.89 -3.78 -3.65
C SER A 26 -3.37 -3.65 -3.37
N LEU A 27 -2.86 -2.42 -3.38
CA LEU A 27 -1.44 -2.13 -3.18
C LEU A 27 -0.97 -2.43 -1.74
N PRO A 28 -1.55 -1.82 -0.68
CA PRO A 28 -1.14 -2.12 0.68
C PRO A 28 -1.51 -3.53 1.12
N GLY A 29 -2.64 -4.07 0.66
CA GLY A 29 -3.06 -5.44 0.98
C GLY A 29 -2.09 -6.49 0.44
N SER A 30 -1.66 -6.35 -0.82
CA SER A 30 -0.67 -7.26 -1.42
C SER A 30 0.69 -7.16 -0.73
N ALA A 31 1.09 -5.96 -0.31
CA ALA A 31 2.32 -5.74 0.46
C ALA A 31 2.29 -6.46 1.82
N ILE A 32 1.21 -6.30 2.60
CA ILE A 32 1.06 -6.96 3.90
C ILE A 32 1.06 -8.48 3.75
N LEU A 33 0.34 -9.01 2.75
CA LEU A 33 0.31 -10.45 2.48
C LEU A 33 1.69 -11.00 2.13
N SER A 34 2.44 -10.29 1.28
CA SER A 34 3.77 -10.72 0.85
C SER A 34 4.78 -10.72 1.99
N ILE A 35 4.75 -9.67 2.84
CA ILE A 35 5.57 -9.58 4.06
C ILE A 35 5.22 -10.72 5.02
N GLY A 36 3.92 -11.00 5.22
CA GLY A 36 3.46 -12.08 6.08
C GLY A 36 3.91 -13.46 5.60
N ILE A 37 3.83 -13.73 4.30
CA ILE A 37 4.31 -14.98 3.70
C ILE A 37 5.83 -15.10 3.84
N ALA A 38 6.58 -14.02 3.58
CA ALA A 38 8.02 -14.01 3.76
C ALA A 38 8.44 -14.28 5.21
N ALA A 39 7.79 -13.63 6.18
CA ALA A 39 8.05 -13.84 7.60
C ALA A 39 7.71 -15.26 8.05
N LEU A 40 6.58 -15.81 7.58
CA LEU A 40 6.14 -17.18 7.91
C LEU A 40 7.10 -18.21 7.32
N CYS A 41 7.49 -18.06 6.05
CA CYS A 41 8.49 -18.92 5.42
C CYS A 41 9.84 -18.82 6.15
N GLY A 42 10.30 -17.61 6.50
CA GLY A 42 11.54 -17.44 7.26
C GLY A 42 11.50 -18.14 8.62
N TYR A 43 10.36 -18.04 9.33
CA TYR A 43 10.17 -18.72 10.61
C TYR A 43 10.14 -20.25 10.48
N VAL A 44 9.44 -20.79 9.48
CA VAL A 44 9.27 -22.24 9.31
C VAL A 44 10.51 -22.93 8.73
N PHE A 45 11.19 -22.30 7.76
CA PHE A 45 12.31 -22.91 7.03
C PHE A 45 13.69 -22.57 7.61
N GLU A 46 13.87 -21.35 8.13
CA GLU A 46 15.17 -20.87 8.63
C GLU A 46 15.17 -20.60 10.15
N GLY A 47 14.01 -20.75 10.83
CA GLY A 47 13.88 -20.43 12.24
C GLY A 47 14.02 -18.93 12.56
N ASN A 48 14.07 -18.08 11.53
CA ASN A 48 14.26 -16.63 11.66
C ASN A 48 13.31 -15.90 10.70
N ALA A 49 12.38 -15.13 11.25
CA ALA A 49 11.39 -14.37 10.47
C ALA A 49 12.03 -13.28 9.58
N SER A 50 13.25 -12.83 9.89
CA SER A 50 13.97 -11.81 9.12
C SER A 50 14.86 -12.39 8.01
N ALA A 51 14.88 -13.72 7.83
CA ALA A 51 15.70 -14.42 6.85
C ALA A 51 15.58 -13.90 5.41
N TYR A 52 14.38 -13.51 5.00
CA TYR A 52 14.07 -13.11 3.62
C TYR A 52 13.92 -11.60 3.44
N PHE A 53 14.40 -10.80 4.39
CA PHE A 53 14.38 -9.34 4.35
C PHE A 53 15.80 -8.78 4.19
N VAL A 54 15.96 -7.83 3.26
CA VAL A 54 17.26 -7.15 2.99
C VAL A 54 17.70 -6.31 4.18
N GLN A 55 16.75 -5.61 4.79
CA GLN A 55 17.01 -4.63 5.82
C GLN A 55 15.88 -4.65 6.84
N ASP A 56 16.28 -4.77 8.11
CA ASP A 56 15.42 -4.88 9.28
C ASP A 56 14.44 -6.08 9.23
N GLY A 57 13.61 -6.22 10.25
CA GLY A 57 12.63 -7.28 10.34
C GLY A 57 11.29 -6.96 9.66
N PRO A 58 10.38 -7.95 9.62
CA PRO A 58 9.03 -7.76 9.08
C PRO A 58 8.20 -6.70 9.82
N LEU A 59 8.42 -6.51 11.13
CA LEU A 59 7.69 -5.51 11.93
C LEU A 59 8.13 -4.09 11.58
N GLU A 60 9.42 -3.89 11.35
CA GLU A 60 10.01 -2.62 10.95
C GLU A 60 9.50 -2.18 9.58
N TRP A 61 9.34 -3.13 8.63
CA TRP A 61 8.70 -2.85 7.34
C TRP A 61 7.24 -2.36 7.48
N LEU A 62 6.46 -2.99 8.36
CA LEU A 62 5.08 -2.56 8.64
C LEU A 62 5.06 -1.18 9.30
N SER A 63 5.93 -0.96 10.28
CA SER A 63 6.07 0.31 10.99
C SER A 63 6.53 1.44 10.07
N ALA A 64 7.46 1.16 9.15
CA ALA A 64 7.93 2.10 8.13
C ALA A 64 6.79 2.50 7.19
N GLY A 65 5.91 1.56 6.80
CA GLY A 65 4.71 1.87 6.03
C GLY A 65 3.80 2.88 6.75
N VAL A 66 3.44 2.61 8.01
CA VAL A 66 2.59 3.49 8.82
C VAL A 66 3.25 4.85 9.07
N THR A 67 4.56 4.85 9.34
CA THR A 67 5.32 6.08 9.60
C THR A 67 5.43 6.95 8.35
N ASN A 68 5.61 6.36 7.16
CA ASN A 68 5.56 7.08 5.89
C ASN A 68 4.19 7.71 5.64
N PHE A 69 3.09 6.97 5.87
CA PHE A 69 1.75 7.53 5.75
C PHE A 69 1.54 8.69 6.73
N ARG A 70 1.96 8.54 7.99
CA ARG A 70 1.85 9.58 9.00
C ARG A 70 2.67 10.82 8.64
N SER A 71 3.88 10.63 8.10
CA SER A 71 4.70 11.73 7.57
C SER A 71 4.03 12.43 6.39
N LEU A 72 3.29 11.70 5.55
CA LEU A 72 2.60 12.25 4.37
C LEU A 72 1.46 13.22 4.76
N TYR A 73 0.75 12.93 5.85
CA TYR A 73 -0.36 13.76 6.35
C TYR A 73 0.09 14.89 7.29
N TRP A 74 1.29 14.78 7.86
CA TRP A 74 1.85 15.79 8.76
C TRP A 74 2.44 17.00 8.02
N ASP A 75 2.87 16.78 6.78
CA ASP A 75 3.44 17.82 5.93
C ASP A 75 2.32 18.63 5.25
N VAL A 76 1.96 19.75 5.88
CA VAL A 76 0.87 20.64 5.44
C VAL A 76 1.16 21.28 4.08
N GLU A 77 2.43 21.34 3.66
CA GLU A 77 2.85 21.97 2.40
C GLU A 77 2.69 21.04 1.19
N ARG A 78 2.29 19.77 1.38
CA ARG A 78 2.11 18.83 0.27
C ARG A 78 0.86 19.13 -0.55
N ASP A 79 1.08 19.40 -1.84
CA ASP A 79 0.02 19.58 -2.85
C ASP A 79 -0.97 18.40 -2.93
N THR A 80 -0.55 17.19 -2.57
CA THR A 80 -1.45 16.01 -2.53
C THR A 80 -2.58 16.14 -1.51
N LEU A 81 -2.40 16.91 -0.43
CA LEU A 81 -3.47 17.15 0.55
C LEU A 81 -4.49 18.16 0.03
N ILE A 82 -4.08 19.07 -0.87
CA ILE A 82 -4.96 20.05 -1.54
C ILE A 82 -5.90 19.35 -2.52
N ALA A 83 -5.49 18.22 -3.09
CA ALA A 83 -6.30 17.45 -4.02
C ALA A 83 -7.65 16.99 -3.43
N ILE A 84 -7.72 16.68 -2.13
CA ILE A 84 -8.95 16.20 -1.48
C ILE A 84 -10.04 17.29 -1.45
N PRO A 85 -9.80 18.51 -0.90
CA PRO A 85 -10.73 19.62 -1.02
C PRO A 85 -11.11 19.93 -2.47
N LEU A 86 -10.14 19.94 -3.40
CA LEU A 86 -10.41 20.26 -4.81
C LEU A 86 -11.38 19.26 -5.45
N PHE A 87 -11.23 17.97 -5.16
CA PHE A 87 -12.12 16.92 -5.67
C PHE A 87 -13.54 17.07 -5.13
N ILE A 88 -13.67 17.43 -3.85
CA ILE A 88 -14.97 17.73 -3.22
C ILE A 88 -15.61 18.95 -3.87
N PHE A 89 -14.86 20.04 -4.04
CA PHE A 89 -15.38 21.26 -4.68
C PHE A 89 -15.80 21.03 -6.13
N MET A 90 -15.03 20.26 -6.89
CA MET A 90 -15.39 19.86 -8.25
C MET A 90 -16.70 19.07 -8.26
N GLY A 91 -16.84 18.06 -7.39
CA GLY A 91 -18.07 17.28 -7.29
C GLY A 91 -19.30 18.14 -6.94
N ILE A 92 -19.17 19.03 -5.96
CA ILE A 92 -20.25 19.94 -5.56
C ILE A 92 -20.61 20.91 -6.70
N MET A 93 -19.62 21.46 -7.41
CA MET A 93 -19.85 22.34 -8.56
C MET A 93 -20.54 21.63 -9.72
N LEU A 94 -20.16 20.39 -10.01
CA LEU A 94 -20.81 19.56 -11.04
C LEU A 94 -22.27 19.24 -10.68
N GLN A 95 -22.56 18.94 -9.41
CA GLN A 95 -23.94 18.78 -8.93
C GLN A 95 -24.75 20.08 -9.00
N ARG A 96 -24.17 21.22 -8.62
CA ARG A 96 -24.84 22.53 -8.62
C ARG A 96 -25.08 23.09 -10.01
N SER A 97 -24.20 22.76 -10.96
CA SER A 97 -24.32 23.16 -12.38
C SER A 97 -25.26 22.27 -13.19
N LYS A 98 -25.77 21.17 -12.61
CA LYS A 98 -26.61 20.17 -13.29
C LYS A 98 -25.96 19.56 -14.55
N ILE A 99 -24.62 19.56 -14.60
CA ILE A 99 -23.85 18.95 -15.70
C ILE A 99 -23.65 17.45 -15.46
N ALA A 100 -23.78 17.00 -14.21
CA ALA A 100 -23.59 15.61 -13.79
C ALA A 100 -24.89 14.81 -13.63
N GLU A 101 -25.92 15.12 -14.44
CA GLU A 101 -27.08 14.23 -14.64
C GLU A 101 -26.85 13.31 -15.83
#